data_AF-A0AAD0NIC6-F1
#
_entry.id   AF-A0AAD0NIC6-F1
#
_cell.length_a   1.000
_cell.length_b   1.000
_cell.length_c   1.000
_cell.angle_alpha   90.00
_cell.angle_beta   90.00
_cell.angle_gamma   90.00
#
_symmetry.space_group_name_H-M   'P 1'
#
loop_
_entity.id
_entity.type
_entity.pdbx_description
1 polymer ?
#
loop_
_entity_poly.entity_id
_entity_poly.type
_entity_poly.pdbx_seq_one_letter_code
_entity_poly.pdbx_strand_id
1 'polypeptide(L)'
;MLEEIHASRKAVGFEQLDVSAIVSRYLPAGTPRVDVLAALREQPGARIIEDSPATLIVRDDQGKAMLDPDARSVVMTFTFDGAGKLAQVQAVHLKHQ
;
A
#
# COMPACT_ATOMS: atom_id res chain seq x y z
N MET A 1 4.47 1.34 9.12
CA MET A 1 3.85 1.86 7.88
C MET A 1 2.39 1.43 7.76
N LEU A 2 2.07 0.15 7.53
CA LEU A 2 0.67 -0.28 7.34
C LEU A 2 -0.19 -0.06 8.59
N GLU A 3 0.34 -0.28 9.78
CA GLU A 3 -0.38 0.02 11.03
C GLU A 3 -0.77 1.49 11.15
N GLU A 4 0.08 2.43 10.71
CA GLU A 4 -0.24 3.86 10.68
C GLU A 4 -1.30 4.19 9.63
N ILE A 5 -1.28 3.50 8.47
CA ILE A 5 -2.32 3.64 7.45
C ILE A 5 -3.67 3.17 7.98
N HIS A 6 -3.70 2.04 8.70
CA HIS A 6 -4.92 1.51 9.34
C HIS A 6 -5.41 2.36 10.50
N ALA A 7 -4.50 3.02 11.22
CA ALA A 7 -4.81 3.99 12.28
C ALA A 7 -5.17 5.39 11.74
N SER A 8 -4.87 5.67 10.47
CA SER A 8 -5.26 6.92 9.81
C SER A 8 -6.79 7.02 9.69
N ARG A 9 -7.30 8.23 9.46
CA ARG A 9 -8.73 8.57 9.47
C ARG A 9 -9.57 7.46 8.83
N LYS A 10 -10.58 6.95 9.53
CA LYS A 10 -11.44 5.88 9.02
C LYS A 10 -12.10 6.36 7.73
N ALA A 11 -11.92 5.62 6.64
CA ALA A 11 -12.77 5.76 5.46
C ALA A 11 -14.23 5.56 5.89
N VAL A 12 -15.09 6.56 5.66
CA VAL A 12 -16.50 6.50 6.02
C VAL A 12 -17.29 6.10 4.77
N GLY A 13 -18.03 4.99 4.85
CA GLY A 13 -18.80 4.48 3.69
C GLY A 13 -17.89 3.98 2.56
N PHE A 14 -18.11 4.45 1.33
CA PHE A 14 -17.36 4.07 0.12
C PHE A 14 -16.15 4.96 -0.17
N GLU A 15 -15.74 5.78 0.79
CA GLU A 15 -14.71 6.78 0.56
C GLU A 15 -13.33 6.12 0.36
N GLN A 16 -12.68 6.48 -0.73
CA GLN A 16 -11.28 6.14 -0.98
C GLN A 16 -10.40 7.19 -0.28
N LEU A 17 -9.66 6.80 0.74
CA LEU A 17 -8.73 7.71 1.40
C LEU A 17 -7.35 7.59 0.76
N ASP A 18 -6.85 8.69 0.21
CA ASP A 18 -5.47 8.80 -0.25
C ASP A 18 -4.53 8.78 0.97
N VAL A 19 -3.72 7.74 1.05
CA VAL A 19 -2.73 7.50 2.11
C VAL A 19 -1.31 7.48 1.54
N SER A 20 -1.13 7.94 0.28
CA SER A 20 0.16 8.01 -0.41
C SER A 20 1.18 8.82 0.38
N ALA A 21 0.74 9.87 1.06
CA ALA A 21 1.59 10.70 1.91
C ALA A 21 2.19 9.93 3.10
N ILE A 22 1.47 8.96 3.66
CA ILE A 22 1.98 8.11 4.75
C ILE A 22 3.03 7.16 4.18
N VAL A 23 2.71 6.46 3.09
CA VAL A 23 3.65 5.54 2.44
C VAL A 23 4.94 6.25 2.02
N SER A 24 4.82 7.44 1.42
CA SER A 24 5.97 8.22 0.93
C SER A 24 6.92 8.71 2.03
N ARG A 25 6.48 8.76 3.31
CA ARG A 25 7.37 9.06 4.45
C ARG A 25 8.30 7.90 4.78
N TYR A 26 7.84 6.67 4.58
CA TYR A 26 8.61 5.44 4.82
C TYR A 26 9.39 5.00 3.59
N LEU A 27 8.82 5.22 2.41
CA LEU A 27 9.38 4.86 1.10
C LEU A 27 9.44 6.12 0.23
N PRO A 28 10.44 7.00 0.44
CA PRO A 28 10.56 8.24 -0.32
C PRO A 28 10.98 7.98 -1.77
N ALA A 29 10.73 8.95 -2.64
CA ALA A 29 11.24 8.92 -4.01
C ALA A 29 12.77 8.75 -4.03
N GLY A 30 13.27 7.99 -4.99
CA GLY A 30 14.67 7.60 -5.10
C GLY A 30 15.03 6.29 -4.39
N THR A 31 14.12 5.72 -3.56
CA THR A 31 14.36 4.43 -2.89
C THR A 31 14.55 3.31 -3.92
N PRO A 32 15.61 2.49 -3.84
CA PRO A 32 15.80 1.35 -4.73
C PRO A 32 14.64 0.36 -4.66
N ARG A 33 14.24 -0.20 -5.81
CA ARG A 33 13.16 -1.20 -5.89
C ARG A 33 13.39 -2.41 -4.96
N VAL A 34 14.64 -2.83 -4.78
CA VAL A 34 14.99 -3.95 -3.90
C VAL A 34 14.63 -3.65 -2.43
N ASP A 35 14.85 -2.41 -2.00
CA ASP A 35 14.56 -1.98 -0.63
C ASP A 35 13.05 -1.82 -0.42
N VAL A 36 12.34 -1.29 -1.43
CA VAL A 36 10.86 -1.24 -1.43
C VAL A 36 10.29 -2.66 -1.29
N LEU A 37 10.79 -3.61 -2.08
CA LEU A 37 10.35 -5.00 -2.03
C LEU A 37 10.66 -5.67 -0.68
N ALA A 38 11.83 -5.40 -0.12
CA ALA A 38 12.22 -5.90 1.20
C ALA A 38 11.27 -5.37 2.29
N ALA A 39 11.04 -4.07 2.33
CA ALA A 39 10.12 -3.44 3.29
C ALA A 39 8.70 -4.00 3.21
N LEU A 40 8.21 -4.31 2.01
CA LEU A 40 6.88 -4.89 1.80
C LEU A 40 6.80 -6.36 2.22
N ARG A 41 7.87 -7.14 2.03
CA ARG A 41 7.95 -8.54 2.49
C ARG A 41 7.98 -8.67 4.01
N GLU A 42 8.47 -7.66 4.72
CA GLU A 42 8.42 -7.59 6.18
C GLU A 42 7.01 -7.33 6.72
N GLN A 43 6.05 -6.98 5.85
CA GLN A 43 4.66 -6.76 6.25
C GLN A 43 3.83 -8.04 6.09
N PRO A 44 3.42 -8.72 7.18
CA PRO A 44 2.79 -10.04 7.10
C PRO A 44 1.39 -10.07 6.46
N GLY A 45 0.70 -8.92 6.40
CA GLY A 45 -0.61 -8.79 5.74
C GLY A 45 -0.53 -8.41 4.25
N ALA A 46 0.64 -7.96 3.80
CA ALA A 46 0.83 -7.44 2.46
C ALA A 46 1.00 -8.58 1.44
N ARG A 47 0.29 -8.46 0.32
CA ARG A 47 0.33 -9.38 -0.81
C ARG A 47 0.71 -8.62 -2.07
N ILE A 48 1.71 -9.14 -2.78
CA ILE A 48 2.11 -8.58 -4.07
C ILE A 48 1.12 -9.08 -5.12
N ILE A 49 0.46 -8.16 -5.81
CA ILE A 49 -0.53 -8.41 -6.86
C ILE A 49 0.14 -8.36 -8.24
N GLU A 50 1.06 -7.41 -8.42
CA GLU A 50 1.85 -7.27 -9.64
C GLU A 50 3.29 -6.99 -9.26
N ASP A 51 4.22 -7.69 -9.90
CA ASP A 51 5.65 -7.47 -9.75
C ASP A 51 6.33 -7.34 -11.13
N SER A 52 6.55 -6.12 -11.57
CA SER A 52 7.27 -5.81 -12.82
C SER A 52 8.45 -4.86 -12.56
N PRO A 53 9.36 -4.70 -13.54
CA PRO A 53 10.49 -3.77 -13.40
C PRO A 53 10.04 -2.31 -13.24
N ALA A 54 8.91 -1.93 -13.87
CA ALA A 54 8.39 -0.57 -13.85
C ALA A 54 7.34 -0.32 -12.76
N THR A 55 6.62 -1.37 -12.35
CA THR A 55 5.48 -1.25 -11.44
C THR A 55 5.48 -2.37 -10.41
N LEU A 56 5.20 -2.04 -9.16
CA LEU A 56 4.92 -3.00 -8.09
C LEU A 56 3.58 -2.62 -7.46
N ILE A 57 2.63 -3.56 -7.46
CA ILE A 57 1.31 -3.37 -6.85
C ILE A 57 1.20 -4.30 -5.65
N VAL A 58 0.84 -3.75 -4.50
CA VAL A 58 0.66 -4.47 -3.25
C VAL A 58 -0.71 -4.18 -2.67
N ARG A 59 -1.36 -5.22 -2.17
CA ARG A 59 -2.60 -5.12 -1.41
C ARG A 59 -2.39 -5.67 -0.01
N ASP A 60 -2.83 -4.93 0.99
CA ASP A 60 -2.91 -5.38 2.37
C ASP A 60 -4.39 -5.44 2.78
N ASP A 61 -4.87 -6.62 3.16
CA ASP A 61 -6.26 -6.86 3.54
C ASP A 61 -6.35 -7.08 5.07
N GLN A 62 -7.08 -6.22 5.77
CA GLN A 62 -7.45 -6.39 7.17
C GLN A 62 -8.96 -6.70 7.30
N GLY A 63 -9.28 -7.74 8.06
CA GLY A 63 -10.64 -8.30 8.15
C GLY A 63 -10.73 -9.61 7.36
N LYS A 64 -10.41 -10.74 8.02
CA LYS A 64 -10.35 -12.07 7.40
C LYS A 64 -11.70 -12.76 7.24
N ALA A 65 -12.79 -12.20 7.75
CA ALA A 65 -14.10 -12.82 7.70
C ALA A 65 -14.97 -12.15 6.63
N MET A 66 -15.64 -12.96 5.81
CA MET A 66 -16.56 -12.57 4.74
C MET A 66 -17.79 -11.74 5.21
N LEU A 67 -17.85 -11.42 6.51
CA LEU A 67 -18.93 -10.75 7.23
C LEU A 67 -18.40 -9.69 8.21
N ASP A 68 -17.11 -9.31 8.12
CA ASP A 68 -16.57 -8.25 8.96
C ASP A 68 -17.02 -6.88 8.42
N PRO A 69 -17.90 -6.14 9.14
CA PRO A 69 -18.38 -4.82 8.71
C PRO A 69 -17.28 -3.74 8.72
N ASP A 70 -16.08 -4.10 9.21
CA ASP A 70 -14.88 -3.29 9.22
C ASP A 70 -13.76 -3.85 8.33
N ALA A 71 -14.07 -4.78 7.41
CA ALA A 71 -13.11 -5.22 6.40
C ALA A 71 -12.56 -4.01 5.61
N ARG A 72 -11.24 -3.88 5.58
CA ARG A 72 -10.49 -2.76 5.01
C ARG A 72 -9.34 -3.29 4.20
N SER A 73 -9.10 -2.65 3.06
CA SER A 73 -8.01 -3.00 2.18
C SER A 73 -7.20 -1.76 1.84
N VAL A 74 -5.88 -1.88 1.83
CA VAL A 74 -4.99 -0.84 1.33
C VAL A 74 -4.38 -1.34 0.03
N VAL A 75 -4.52 -0.59 -1.05
CA VAL A 75 -3.84 -0.86 -2.32
C VAL A 75 -2.76 0.19 -2.51
N MET A 76 -1.52 -0.27 -2.68
CA MET A 76 -0.35 0.56 -2.92
C MET A 76 0.23 0.22 -4.30
N THR A 77 0.44 1.24 -5.11
CA THR A 77 1.09 1.17 -6.42
C THR A 77 2.38 1.98 -6.36
N PHE A 78 3.48 1.31 -6.64
CA PHE A 78 4.81 1.89 -6.73
C PHE A 78 5.24 1.89 -8.20
N THR A 79 5.67 3.04 -8.70
CA THR A 79 6.21 3.19 -10.05
C THR A 79 7.69 3.50 -9.95
N PHE A 80 8.51 2.80 -10.74
CA PHE A 80 9.96 2.95 -10.75
C PHE A 80 10.42 3.64 -12.03
N ASP A 81 11.51 4.41 -11.92
CA ASP A 81 12.20 5.01 -13.06
C ASP A 81 13.07 3.98 -13.80
N GLY A 82 13.67 4.41 -14.93
CA GLY A 82 14.59 3.57 -15.71
C GLY A 82 15.87 3.15 -14.98
N ALA A 83 16.16 3.72 -13.81
CA ALA A 83 17.27 3.33 -12.95
C ALA A 83 16.82 2.36 -11.83
N GLY A 84 15.57 1.92 -11.82
CA GLY A 84 15.01 1.01 -10.82
C GLY A 84 14.79 1.67 -9.45
N LYS A 85 14.62 3.00 -9.42
CA LYS A 85 14.34 3.78 -8.21
C LYS A 85 12.89 4.22 -8.18
N LEU A 86 12.34 4.34 -6.97
CA LEU A 86 10.96 4.75 -6.76
C LEU A 86 10.75 6.17 -7.29
N ALA A 87 9.90 6.31 -8.30
CA ALA A 87 9.55 7.59 -8.91
C ALA A 87 8.23 8.13 -8.35
N GLN A 88 7.24 7.24 -8.14
CA GLN A 88 5.91 7.63 -7.68
C GLN A 88 5.32 6.56 -6.76
N VAL A 89 4.56 7.02 -5.77
CA VAL A 89 3.74 6.20 -4.88
C VAL A 89 2.30 6.67 -5.01
N GLN A 90 1.39 5.71 -5.18
CA GLN A 90 -0.04 5.91 -5.01
C GLN A 90 -0.53 4.89 -4.00
N ALA A 91 -1.27 5.30 -2.99
CA ALA A 91 -1.81 4.39 -2.00
C ALA A 91 -3.22 4.81 -1.59
N VAL A 92 -4.15 3.85 -1.63
CA VAL A 92 -5.56 4.08 -1.35
C VAL A 92 -6.02 3.10 -0.28
N HIS A 93 -6.63 3.65 0.77
CA HIS A 93 -7.32 2.88 1.80
C HIS A 93 -8.80 2.79 1.44
N LEU A 94 -9.29 1.55 1.32
CA LEU A 94 -10.62 1.15 0.91
C LEU A 94 -11.36 0.52 2.11
N LYS A 95 -12.63 0.87 2.27
CA LYS A 95 -13.54 0.14 3.17
C LYS A 95 -14.44 -0.80 2.35
N HIS A 96 -14.57 -2.05 2.76
CA HIS A 96 -15.51 -3.00 2.19
C HIS A 96 -16.88 -2.87 2.89
N GLN A 97 -17.96 -3.07 2.14
CA GLN A 97 -19.35 -2.96 2.62
C GLN A 97 -19.74 -4.09 3.56
#